data_AF-A0AAJ6D8T4-F1
#
_entry.id   AF-A0AAJ6D8T4-F1
#
_cell.length_a   1.000
_cell.length_b   1.000
_cell.length_c   1.000
_cell.angle_alpha   90.00
_cell.angle_beta   90.00
_cell.angle_gamma   90.00
#
_symmetry.space_group_name_H-M   'P 1'
#
loop_
_entity.id
_entity.type
_entity.pdbx_description
1 polymer ?
#
loop_
_entity_poly.entity_id
_entity_poly.type
_entity_poly.pdbx_seq_one_letter_code
_entity_poly.pdbx_strand_id
1 'polypeptide(L)' 'MHVADARTFGDNDCTDDCSGHKAGYEWAERNGVTDESDCSGNSTSFDEGCQKYVQEPSRGADSDDNGDEIDDE' A
#
# COMPACT_ATOMS: atom_id res chain seq x y z
N MET A 1 -23.64 8.43 -5.54
CA MET A 1 -22.77 8.22 -6.71
C MET A 1 -21.38 7.98 -6.16
N HIS A 2 -20.87 6.74 -6.13
CA HIS A 2 -19.43 6.54 -6.06
C HIS A 2 -18.97 6.59 -7.51
N VAL A 3 -18.33 7.69 -7.89
CA VAL A 3 -17.56 7.74 -9.13
C VAL A 3 -16.50 6.64 -8.99
N ALA A 4 -15.99 6.11 -10.10
CA ALA A 4 -14.72 5.40 -10.08
C ALA A 4 -13.61 6.41 -9.70
N ASP A 5 -13.69 6.96 -8.49
CA ASP A 5 -12.63 7.73 -7.84
C ASP A 5 -11.48 6.74 -7.69
N ALA A 6 -10.35 7.07 -8.30
CA ALA A 6 -9.15 6.25 -8.22
C ALA A 6 -8.94 5.88 -6.75
N ARG A 7 -8.98 4.57 -6.44
CA ARG A 7 -8.60 4.12 -5.10
C ARG A 7 -7.14 4.48 -4.92
N THR A 8 -6.76 4.98 -3.75
CA THR A 8 -5.36 5.32 -3.47
C THR A 8 -4.89 4.65 -2.20
N PHE A 9 -3.61 4.31 -2.15
CA PHE A 9 -2.95 3.79 -0.96
C PHE A 9 -1.85 4.73 -0.51
N GLY A 10 -2.16 5.55 0.48
CA GLY A 10 -1.25 6.58 0.96
C GLY A 10 -0.93 7.56 -0.16
N ASP A 11 -1.94 8.17 -0.79
CA ASP A 11 -1.77 9.13 -1.89
C ASP A 11 -1.24 8.54 -3.21
N ASN A 12 -1.02 7.23 -3.29
CA ASN A 12 -0.57 6.56 -4.52
C ASN A 12 -1.76 5.90 -5.23
N ASP A 13 -1.94 6.17 -6.53
CA ASP A 13 -3.02 5.60 -7.34
C ASP A 13 -2.93 4.08 -7.46
N CYS A 14 -3.99 3.41 -7.04
CA CYS A 14 -4.18 1.99 -7.29
C CYS A 14 -4.60 1.79 -8.73
N THR A 15 -3.88 0.93 -9.46
CA THR A 15 -4.21 0.61 -10.85
C THR A 15 -5.46 -0.26 -10.97
N ASP A 16 -5.68 -1.14 -9.98
CA ASP A 16 -6.81 -2.05 -9.86
C ASP A 16 -7.28 -2.04 -8.39
N ASP A 17 -6.96 -3.08 -7.60
CA ASP A 17 -7.53 -3.31 -6.27
C ASP A 17 -6.65 -2.89 -5.10
N CYS A 18 -5.63 -2.05 -5.29
CA CYS A 18 -4.63 -1.67 -4.27
C CYS A 18 -3.82 -2.83 -3.65
N SER A 19 -4.09 -4.08 -4.06
CA SER A 19 -3.47 -5.30 -3.52
C SER A 19 -1.94 -5.30 -3.62
N GLY A 20 -1.39 -4.68 -4.67
CA GLY A 20 0.06 -4.49 -4.82
C GLY A 20 0.67 -3.61 -3.71
N HIS A 21 0.00 -2.51 -3.34
CA HIS A 21 0.44 -1.63 -2.26
C HIS A 21 0.28 -2.30 -0.90
N LYS A 22 -0.87 -2.95 -0.65
CA LYS A 22 -1.10 -3.73 0.57
C LYS A 22 0.00 -4.79 0.77
N ALA A 23 0.30 -5.58 -0.26
CA ALA A 23 1.33 -6.60 -0.20
C ALA A 23 2.72 -6.02 0.15
N GLY A 24 3.07 -4.85 -0.39
CA GLY A 24 4.30 -4.13 -0.08
C GLY A 24 4.36 -3.67 1.38
N TYR A 25 3.27 -3.08 1.87
CA TYR A 25 3.17 -2.60 3.25
C TYR A 25 3.26 -3.75 4.26
N GLU A 26 2.48 -4.80 4.07
CA GLU A 26 2.50 -5.98 4.95
C GLU A 26 3.86 -6.68 4.93
N TRP A 27 4.51 -6.74 3.78
CA TRP A 27 5.86 -7.27 3.69
C TRP A 27 6.84 -6.42 4.50
N ALA A 28 6.76 -5.09 4.38
CA ALA A 28 7.61 -4.17 5.13
C ALA A 28 7.40 -4.29 6.65
N GLU A 29 6.14 -4.40 7.10
CA GLU A 29 5.79 -4.65 8.50
C GLU A 29 6.39 -5.97 9.01
N ARG A 30 6.17 -7.06 8.27
CA ARG A 30 6.64 -8.40 8.65
C ARG A 30 8.16 -8.51 8.70
N ASN A 31 8.87 -7.77 7.85
CA ASN A 31 10.33 -7.75 7.81
C ASN A 31 10.92 -6.65 8.70
N GLY A 32 10.09 -5.80 9.32
CA GLY A 32 10.55 -4.69 10.16
C GLY A 32 11.36 -3.67 9.39
N VAL A 33 10.97 -3.37 8.15
CA VAL A 33 11.68 -2.44 7.27
C VAL A 33 11.60 -1.02 7.85
N THR A 34 12.75 -0.38 8.00
CA THR A 34 12.84 0.99 8.55
C THR A 34 13.43 1.99 7.57
N ASP A 35 13.92 1.53 6.42
CA ASP A 35 14.54 2.36 5.39
C ASP A 35 13.86 2.09 4.04
N GLU A 36 13.53 3.15 3.32
CA GLU A 36 12.91 3.07 1.99
C GLU A 36 13.83 2.37 0.96
N SER A 37 15.14 2.35 1.19
CA SER A 37 16.11 1.65 0.34
C SER A 37 15.97 0.13 0.38
N ASP A 38 15.38 -0.41 1.46
CA ASP A 38 15.10 -1.84 1.61
C ASP A 38 13.80 -2.25 0.89
N CYS A 39 13.02 -1.29 0.41
CA CYS A 39 11.87 -1.52 -0.46
C CYS A 39 12.35 -1.86 -1.87
N SER A 40 12.80 -3.10 -2.03
CA SER A 40 13.22 -3.67 -3.33
C SER A 40 12.26 -4.80 -3.72
N GLY A 41 11.10 -4.40 -4.18
CA GLY A 41 10.02 -5.27 -4.64
C GLY A 41 10.09 -5.62 -6.11
N ASN A 42 9.05 -6.36 -6.55
CA ASN A 42 8.91 -6.83 -7.93
C ASN A 42 8.07 -5.88 -8.80
N SER A 43 7.44 -4.85 -8.22
CA SER A 43 6.48 -3.99 -8.91
C SER A 43 6.42 -2.62 -8.24
N THR A 44 6.16 -1.57 -9.02
CA THR A 44 6.06 -0.19 -8.52
C THR A 44 5.08 -0.09 -7.35
N SER A 45 3.90 -0.70 -7.48
CA SER A 45 2.90 -0.71 -6.41
C SER A 45 3.41 -1.35 -5.12
N PHE A 46 4.21 -2.41 -5.22
CA PHE A 46 4.80 -3.03 -4.03
C PHE A 46 5.80 -2.09 -3.34
N ASP A 47 6.68 -1.45 -4.11
CA ASP A 47 7.68 -0.54 -3.56
C ASP A 47 7.01 0.65 -2.87
N GLU A 48 5.97 1.19 -3.49
CA GLU A 48 5.15 2.27 -2.95
C GLU A 48 4.49 1.88 -1.62
N GLY A 49 3.90 0.68 -1.55
CA GLY A 49 3.33 0.14 -0.32
C GLY A 49 4.36 -0.03 0.81
N CYS A 50 5.54 -0.55 0.47
CA CYS A 50 6.64 -0.70 1.42
C CYS A 50 7.13 0.66 1.94
N GLN A 51 7.31 1.62 1.04
CA GLN A 51 7.72 2.98 1.40
C GLN A 51 6.68 3.66 2.31
N LYS A 52 5.39 3.37 2.11
CA LYS A 52 4.34 3.89 2.98
C LYS A 52 4.39 3.31 4.38
N TYR A 53 4.77 2.04 4.56
CA TYR A 53 5.03 1.51 5.90
C TYR A 53 6.18 2.23 6.59
N VAL A 54 7.29 2.50 5.88
CA VAL A 54 8.44 3.21 6.45
C VAL A 54 8.05 4.63 6.91
N GLN A 55 7.22 5.31 6.13
CA GLN A 55 6.74 6.66 6.43
C GLN A 55 5.69 6.70 7.54
N GLU A 56 4.71 5.80 7.45
CA GLU A 56 3.53 5.75 8.33
C GLU A 56 3.18 4.31 8.73
N PRO A 57 3.94 3.70 9.67
CA PRO A 57 3.74 2.32 10.10
C PRO A 57 2.46 2.12 10.93
N SER A 58 1.81 3.21 11.36
CA SER A 58 0.55 3.17 12.12
C SER A 58 -0.71 3.22 11.27
N ARG A 59 -0.58 3.37 9.95
CA ARG A 59 -1.70 3.49 9.01
C ARG A 59 -2.50 2.18 8.89
N GLY A 60 -1.80 1.06 8.82
CA GLY A 60 -2.37 -0.23 8.42
C GLY A 60 -2.42 -0.41 6.91
N ALA A 61 -2.55 -1.67 6.47
CA ALA A 61 -2.56 -2.07 5.05
C ALA A 61 -3.94 -2.51 4.55
N ASP A 62 -4.88 -2.70 5.46
CA ASP A 62 -6.20 -3.31 5.22
C ASP A 62 -7.21 -2.37 4.55
N SER A 63 -6.96 -1.07 4.57
CA SER A 63 -7.88 -0.06 4.07
C SER A 63 -7.17 0.95 3.14
N ASP A 64 -7.87 1.38 2.10
CA ASP A 64 -7.40 2.46 1.23
C ASP A 64 -7.64 3.85 1.87
N ASP A 65 -7.19 4.93 1.19
CA ASP A 65 -7.35 6.30 1.70
C ASP A 65 -8.81 6.74 1.91
N ASN A 66 -9.77 6.10 1.24
CA ASN A 66 -11.19 6.40 1.39
C ASN A 66 -11.81 5.63 2.57
N GLY A 67 -11.05 4.73 3.19
CA GLY A 67 -11.51 3.85 4.25
C GLY A 67 -12.27 2.62 3.74
N ASP A 68 -12.19 2.32 2.44
CA ASP A 68 -12.71 1.08 1.89
C ASP A 68 -11.68 -0.04 2.08
N GLU A 69 -12.15 -1.25 2.43
CA GLU A 69 -11.30 -2.41 2.67
C GLU A 69 -10.62 -2.86 1.37
N ILE A 70 -9.33 -3.18 1.46
CA ILE A 70 -8.54 -3.71 0.34
C ILE A 70 -8.62 -5.24 0.38
N ASP A 71 -9.50 -5.77 -0.47
CA ASP A 71 -9.70 -7.21 -0.64
C ASP A 71 -8.63 -7.82 -1.58
N ASP A 72 -8.23 -9.05 -1.31
CA ASP A 72 -7.17 -9.78 -2.04
C ASP A 72 -7.71 -10.65 -3.20
N GLU A 73 -8.89 -10.34 -3.76
CA GLU A 73 -9.62 -11.20 -4.73
C GLU A 73 -8.82 -11.58 -6.00
#